data_AF-A0A1J7C7W4-F1
#
_entry.id   AF-A0A1J7C7W4-F1
#
_cell.length_a   1.000
_cell.length_b   1.000
_cell.length_c   1.000
_cell.angle_alpha   90.00
_cell.angle_beta   90.00
_cell.angle_gamma   90.00
#
_symmetry.space_group_name_H-M   'P 1'
#
loop_
_entity.id
_entity.type
_entity.pdbx_description
1 polymer ?
#
loop_
_entity_poly.entity_id
_entity_poly.type
_entity_poly.pdbx_seq_one_letter_code
_entity_poly.pdbx_strand_id
1 'polypeptide(L)'
;MSTSLPHSDSGELDLLDERPFSAVDHEILASYEAVVDGLAMLIGGHCEIVLHPLEDLKCSAVRIANGEHTGRKVGSPISDLALRMLHDMAGEDSSVSRAYFTRAKNGVLMKSVTIAIRNREQRVIGLLCINMNLDVPFSQIMQTFIPPETQDIATSVNFASSVDDLVAQTLEFTIEEVNADRNVSNNAKNRQIVLNLYEKGIFDIKDAINQVADRLNISKHTVYLYIRQFKSGDFVGQER
;
A
#
# COMPACT_ATOMS: atom_id res chain seq x y z
N MET A 1 3.64 -38.29 53.56
CA MET A 1 4.63 -37.30 53.07
C MET A 1 4.22 -36.93 51.67
N SER A 2 3.59 -35.76 51.53
CA SER A 2 3.04 -35.28 50.27
C SER A 2 4.07 -34.36 49.63
N THR A 3 4.72 -34.81 48.57
CA THR A 3 5.61 -33.99 47.75
C THR A 3 4.78 -33.32 46.66
N SER A 4 4.48 -32.05 46.89
CA SER A 4 4.00 -31.08 45.91
C SER A 4 5.04 -30.86 44.82
N LEU A 5 4.62 -31.05 43.56
CA LEU A 5 5.36 -30.64 42.37
C LEU A 5 5.44 -29.10 42.31
N PRO A 6 6.58 -28.51 41.93
CA PRO A 6 6.62 -27.08 41.65
C PRO A 6 5.95 -26.82 40.29
N HIS A 7 4.92 -25.97 40.30
CA HIS A 7 4.42 -25.31 39.09
C HIS A 7 5.55 -24.43 38.51
N SER A 8 6.03 -24.78 37.32
CA SER A 8 6.91 -23.93 36.52
C SER A 8 6.07 -23.01 35.64
N ASP A 9 5.71 -21.84 36.17
CA ASP A 9 4.95 -20.78 35.47
C ASP A 9 5.86 -19.61 35.03
N SER A 10 7.17 -19.85 34.90
CA SER A 10 8.20 -18.80 34.78
C SER A 10 8.84 -18.71 33.39
N GLY A 11 8.17 -19.20 32.33
CA GLY A 11 8.73 -19.23 30.97
C GLY A 11 8.06 -18.28 29.96
N GLU A 12 6.86 -17.75 30.25
CA GLU A 12 6.11 -16.92 29.30
C GLU A 12 6.41 -15.42 29.38
N LEU A 13 7.08 -14.96 30.47
CA LEU A 13 7.21 -13.54 30.81
C LEU A 13 8.49 -12.85 30.28
N ASP A 14 9.48 -13.57 29.76
CA ASP A 14 10.79 -12.99 29.39
C ASP A 14 10.91 -12.63 27.89
N LEU A 15 9.80 -12.76 27.13
CA LEU A 15 9.77 -12.61 25.66
C LEU A 15 9.43 -11.21 25.19
N LEU A 16 8.71 -10.47 26.03
CA LEU A 16 8.38 -9.09 25.78
C LEU A 16 9.29 -8.27 26.65
N ASP A 17 10.07 -7.43 26.01
CA ASP A 17 10.66 -6.29 26.67
C ASP A 17 9.51 -5.53 27.37
N GLU A 18 9.49 -5.53 28.71
CA GLU A 18 8.40 -4.95 29.50
C GLU A 18 8.39 -3.41 29.44
N ARG A 19 9.35 -2.79 28.73
CA ARG A 19 9.39 -1.34 28.53
C ARG A 19 8.09 -0.85 27.87
N PRO A 20 7.41 0.15 28.44
CA PRO A 20 6.19 0.70 27.84
C PRO A 20 6.48 1.24 26.44
N PHE A 21 5.47 1.24 25.57
CA PHE A 21 5.63 1.76 24.21
C PHE A 21 5.75 3.29 24.25
N SER A 22 6.65 3.83 23.46
CA SER A 22 6.82 5.27 23.26
C SER A 22 5.73 5.82 22.33
N ALA A 23 5.57 7.15 22.28
CA ALA A 23 4.68 7.79 21.31
C ALA A 23 5.03 7.42 19.86
N VAL A 24 6.32 7.27 19.56
CA VAL A 24 6.81 6.89 18.22
C VAL A 24 6.41 5.45 17.88
N ASP A 25 6.41 4.53 18.86
CA ASP A 25 5.95 3.15 18.62
C ASP A 25 4.48 3.12 18.23
N HIS A 26 3.65 3.92 18.90
CA HIS A 26 2.23 4.08 18.58
C HIS A 26 2.01 4.69 17.20
N GLU A 27 2.78 5.71 16.82
CA GLU A 27 2.72 6.31 15.48
C GLU A 27 3.09 5.31 14.38
N ILE A 28 4.12 4.49 14.61
CA ILE A 28 4.49 3.41 13.68
C ILE A 28 3.33 2.43 13.55
N LEU A 29 2.77 1.93 14.65
CA LEU A 29 1.65 0.97 14.61
C LEU A 29 0.41 1.56 13.92
N ALA A 30 0.07 2.81 14.21
CA ALA A 30 -1.05 3.51 13.57
C ALA A 30 -0.86 3.61 12.05
N SER A 31 0.37 3.80 11.57
CA SER A 31 0.65 3.83 10.12
C SER A 31 0.32 2.50 9.41
N TYR A 32 0.33 1.37 10.13
CA TYR A 32 -0.03 0.06 9.59
C TYR A 32 -1.54 -0.18 9.52
N GLU A 33 -2.37 0.63 10.18
CA GLU A 33 -3.83 0.49 10.05
C GLU A 33 -4.30 0.68 8.61
N ALA A 34 -3.75 1.68 7.92
CA ALA A 34 -4.02 1.90 6.49
C ALA A 34 -3.49 0.76 5.61
N VAL A 35 -2.39 0.11 6.02
CA VAL A 35 -1.84 -1.06 5.32
C VAL A 35 -2.79 -2.25 5.43
N VAL A 36 -3.37 -2.48 6.62
CA VAL A 36 -4.38 -3.53 6.84
C VAL A 36 -5.56 -3.34 5.87
N ASP A 37 -6.07 -2.12 5.78
CA ASP A 37 -7.21 -1.80 4.91
C ASP A 37 -6.87 -1.89 3.43
N GLY A 38 -5.75 -1.29 3.00
CA GLY A 38 -5.34 -1.27 1.60
C GLY A 38 -5.07 -2.66 1.05
N LEU A 39 -4.39 -3.52 1.82
CA LEU A 39 -4.13 -4.90 1.40
C LEU A 39 -5.41 -5.73 1.33
N ALA A 40 -6.34 -5.54 2.27
CA ALA A 40 -7.61 -6.25 2.26
C ALA A 40 -8.49 -5.82 1.09
N MET A 41 -8.49 -4.53 0.74
CA MET A 41 -9.17 -4.00 -0.45
C MET A 41 -8.58 -4.56 -1.75
N LEU A 42 -7.24 -4.67 -1.84
CA LEU A 42 -6.55 -5.17 -3.02
C LEU A 42 -6.78 -6.67 -3.23
N ILE A 43 -6.62 -7.49 -2.19
CA ILE A 43 -6.71 -8.95 -2.29
C ILE A 43 -8.18 -9.41 -2.32
N GLY A 44 -9.04 -8.68 -1.60
CA GLY A 44 -10.46 -8.95 -1.47
C GLY A 44 -10.83 -9.78 -0.24
N GLY A 45 -12.10 -10.14 -0.15
CA GLY A 45 -12.73 -10.69 1.06
C GLY A 45 -12.20 -12.04 1.55
N HIS A 46 -11.35 -12.72 0.80
CA HIS A 46 -10.81 -14.05 1.14
C HIS A 46 -9.49 -13.99 1.94
N CYS A 47 -8.93 -12.79 2.12
CA CYS A 47 -7.71 -12.57 2.88
C CYS A 47 -8.04 -11.84 4.19
N GLU A 48 -7.79 -12.47 5.32
CA GLU A 48 -7.84 -11.84 6.63
C GLU A 48 -6.49 -11.19 6.95
N ILE A 49 -6.53 -9.95 7.42
CA ILE A 49 -5.33 -9.21 7.81
C ILE A 49 -5.53 -8.68 9.22
N VAL A 50 -4.57 -8.96 10.11
CA VAL A 50 -4.65 -8.60 11.53
C VAL A 50 -3.39 -7.91 11.98
N LEU A 51 -3.55 -6.73 12.58
CA LEU A 51 -2.49 -6.00 13.27
C LEU A 51 -2.55 -6.30 14.77
N HIS A 52 -1.41 -6.74 15.31
CA HIS A 52 -1.21 -7.06 16.72
C HIS A 52 -0.09 -6.21 17.34
N PRO A 53 -0.37 -5.07 17.99
CA PRO A 53 0.55 -4.47 18.94
C PRO A 53 0.88 -5.45 20.06
N LEU A 54 2.14 -5.47 20.47
CA LEU A 54 2.62 -6.40 21.50
C LEU A 54 2.59 -5.82 22.92
N GLU A 55 1.98 -4.64 23.09
CA GLU A 55 1.86 -3.98 24.40
C GLU A 55 0.90 -4.72 25.34
N ASP A 56 -0.23 -5.21 24.84
CA ASP A 56 -1.14 -6.11 25.56
C ASP A 56 -1.50 -7.32 24.70
N LEU A 57 -0.83 -8.45 24.98
CA LEU A 57 -1.07 -9.70 24.26
C LEU A 57 -2.50 -10.24 24.39
N LYS A 58 -3.19 -9.93 25.50
CA LYS A 58 -4.56 -10.41 25.76
C LYS A 58 -5.58 -9.69 24.89
N CYS A 59 -5.31 -8.44 24.53
CA CYS A 59 -6.16 -7.59 23.70
C CYS A 59 -5.45 -7.09 22.43
N SER A 60 -4.50 -7.88 21.91
CA SER A 60 -3.57 -7.39 20.89
C SER A 60 -4.19 -7.12 19.52
N ALA A 61 -5.30 -7.76 19.12
CA ALA A 61 -5.85 -7.52 17.79
C ALA A 61 -6.54 -6.14 17.71
N VAL A 62 -5.83 -5.09 17.32
CA VAL A 62 -6.36 -3.70 17.31
C VAL A 62 -7.02 -3.32 15.99
N ARG A 63 -6.54 -3.86 14.86
CA ARG A 63 -7.12 -3.65 13.53
C ARG A 63 -7.22 -4.99 12.81
N ILE A 64 -8.40 -5.29 12.31
CA ILE A 64 -8.69 -6.51 11.55
C ILE A 64 -9.45 -6.13 10.29
N ALA A 65 -9.03 -6.70 9.16
CA ALA A 65 -9.83 -6.77 7.94
C ALA A 65 -10.22 -8.22 7.68
N ASN A 66 -11.49 -8.45 7.30
CA ASN A 66 -12.06 -9.77 7.00
C ASN A 66 -11.89 -10.82 8.14
N GLY A 67 -12.02 -10.39 9.39
CA GLY A 67 -11.83 -11.25 10.60
C GLY A 67 -12.79 -12.42 10.77
N GLU A 68 -13.81 -12.51 9.91
CA GLU A 68 -14.81 -13.58 9.92
C GLU A 68 -14.22 -14.97 9.63
N HIS A 69 -13.09 -15.05 8.92
CA HIS A 69 -12.45 -16.33 8.57
C HIS A 69 -11.93 -17.09 9.79
N THR A 70 -11.34 -16.37 10.76
CA THR A 70 -10.88 -16.96 12.02
C THR A 70 -11.83 -16.71 13.19
N GLY A 71 -12.87 -15.89 12.98
CA GLY A 71 -13.81 -15.45 14.01
C GLY A 71 -13.22 -14.40 14.97
N ARG A 72 -12.10 -13.77 14.60
CA ARG A 72 -11.45 -12.72 15.38
C ARG A 72 -12.24 -11.43 15.35
N LYS A 73 -12.26 -10.75 16.49
CA LYS A 73 -12.79 -9.39 16.67
C LYS A 73 -11.72 -8.49 17.27
N VAL A 74 -11.89 -7.18 17.14
CA VAL A 74 -11.00 -6.22 17.80
C VAL A 74 -10.94 -6.54 19.30
N GLY A 75 -9.74 -6.55 19.87
CA GLY A 75 -9.45 -7.00 21.23
C GLY A 75 -9.28 -8.51 21.40
N SER A 76 -9.25 -9.30 20.32
CA SER A 76 -8.89 -10.72 20.42
C SER A 76 -7.43 -10.89 20.85
N PRO A 77 -7.11 -11.93 21.65
CA PRO A 77 -5.75 -12.20 22.06
C PRO A 77 -4.88 -12.65 20.88
N ILE A 78 -3.57 -12.53 21.07
CA ILE A 78 -2.59 -13.15 20.19
C ILE A 78 -2.76 -14.68 20.27
N SER A 79 -2.49 -15.39 19.18
CA SER A 79 -2.50 -16.86 19.17
C SER A 79 -1.15 -17.43 19.58
N ASP A 80 -1.13 -18.63 20.18
CA ASP A 80 0.09 -19.37 20.53
C ASP A 80 1.08 -19.53 19.38
N LEU A 81 0.57 -19.67 18.15
CA LEU A 81 1.43 -19.75 16.96
C LEU A 81 2.13 -18.42 16.67
N ALA A 82 1.43 -17.30 16.80
CA ALA A 82 2.01 -15.97 16.63
C ALA A 82 3.01 -15.64 17.75
N LEU A 83 2.78 -16.13 18.98
CA LEU A 83 3.75 -16.04 20.07
C LEU A 83 5.04 -16.83 19.77
N ARG A 84 4.92 -18.06 19.25
CA ARG A 84 6.09 -18.83 18.82
C ARG A 84 6.84 -18.15 17.69
N MET A 85 6.11 -17.56 16.73
CA MET A 85 6.74 -16.80 15.65
C MET A 85 7.44 -15.54 16.14
N LEU A 86 6.89 -14.87 17.15
CA LEU A 86 7.55 -13.75 17.80
C LEU A 86 8.88 -14.19 18.43
N HIS A 87 8.90 -15.33 19.13
CA HIS A 87 10.12 -15.90 19.71
C HIS A 87 11.18 -16.17 18.63
N ASP A 88 10.80 -16.81 17.53
CA ASP A 88 11.73 -17.15 16.46
C ASP A 88 12.26 -15.88 15.76
N MET A 89 11.41 -14.87 15.57
CA MET A 89 11.80 -13.60 14.95
C MET A 89 12.58 -12.67 15.88
N ALA A 90 12.47 -12.83 17.20
CA ALA A 90 13.23 -12.01 18.15
C ALA A 90 14.74 -12.27 18.06
N GLY A 91 15.13 -13.50 17.68
CA GLY A 91 16.53 -13.91 17.53
C GLY A 91 17.11 -13.81 16.11
N GLU A 92 16.29 -13.49 15.11
CA GLU A 92 16.69 -13.42 13.70
C GLU A 92 16.60 -11.98 13.16
N ASP A 93 17.51 -11.61 12.24
CA ASP A 93 17.42 -10.36 11.47
C ASP A 93 16.25 -10.36 10.47
N SER A 94 15.55 -11.49 10.30
CA SER A 94 14.37 -11.57 9.45
C SER A 94 13.16 -10.93 10.14
N SER A 95 12.47 -10.05 9.42
CA SER A 95 11.21 -9.45 9.87
C SER A 95 9.98 -10.16 9.29
N VAL A 96 10.16 -11.25 8.54
CA VAL A 96 9.06 -11.95 7.86
C VAL A 96 9.20 -13.45 8.04
N SER A 97 8.11 -14.13 8.39
CA SER A 97 8.09 -15.59 8.45
C SER A 97 8.16 -16.18 7.04
N ARG A 98 8.65 -17.41 6.94
CA ARG A 98 8.29 -18.23 5.77
C ARG A 98 6.78 -18.38 5.69
N ALA A 99 6.22 -18.54 4.50
CA ALA A 99 4.80 -18.87 4.36
C ALA A 99 4.51 -20.25 5.00
N TYR A 100 3.44 -20.33 5.76
CA TYR A 100 3.02 -21.55 6.46
C TYR A 100 1.53 -21.81 6.29
N PHE A 101 1.08 -23.01 6.65
CA PHE A 101 -0.32 -23.38 6.58
C PHE A 101 -0.86 -23.60 7.99
N THR A 102 -2.08 -23.13 8.24
CA THR A 102 -2.79 -23.32 9.52
C THR A 102 -4.21 -23.79 9.29
N ARG A 103 -4.86 -24.25 10.35
CA ARG A 103 -6.31 -24.43 10.37
C ARG A 103 -6.91 -23.47 11.37
N ALA A 104 -7.90 -22.70 10.93
CA ALA A 104 -8.70 -21.88 11.83
C ALA A 104 -9.56 -22.76 12.76
N LYS A 105 -10.18 -22.16 13.79
CA LYS A 105 -10.99 -22.89 14.78
C LYS A 105 -12.17 -23.66 14.16
N ASN A 106 -12.68 -23.18 13.04
CA ASN A 106 -13.73 -23.80 12.23
C ASN A 106 -13.22 -24.91 11.29
N GLY A 107 -11.92 -25.23 11.31
CA GLY A 107 -11.28 -26.25 10.46
C GLY A 107 -10.75 -25.74 9.12
N VAL A 108 -11.06 -24.48 8.77
CA VAL A 108 -10.71 -23.88 7.47
C VAL A 108 -9.20 -23.86 7.26
N LEU A 109 -8.74 -24.33 6.10
CA LEU A 109 -7.33 -24.28 5.73
C LEU A 109 -6.94 -22.85 5.37
N MET A 110 -5.92 -22.33 6.04
CA MET A 110 -5.37 -21.01 5.78
C MET A 110 -3.91 -21.12 5.34
N LYS A 111 -3.49 -20.26 4.41
CA LYS A 111 -2.08 -20.01 4.12
C LYS A 111 -1.72 -18.63 4.68
N SER A 112 -0.70 -18.60 5.54
CA SER A 112 -0.42 -17.45 6.37
C SER A 112 1.03 -16.99 6.25
N VAL A 113 1.24 -15.70 6.52
CA VAL A 113 2.55 -15.09 6.76
C VAL A 113 2.42 -14.11 7.92
N THR A 114 3.45 -14.03 8.75
CA THR A 114 3.55 -13.06 9.84
C THR A 114 4.74 -12.15 9.59
N ILE A 115 4.53 -10.84 9.75
CA ILE A 115 5.54 -9.80 9.58
C ILE A 115 5.73 -9.11 10.93
N ALA A 116 6.97 -9.09 11.44
CA ALA A 116 7.35 -8.34 12.62
C ALA A 116 7.49 -6.86 12.29
N ILE A 117 6.80 -6.01 13.07
CA ILE A 117 6.91 -4.56 13.01
C ILE A 117 7.92 -4.15 14.08
N ARG A 118 9.02 -3.54 13.64
CA ARG A 118 10.11 -3.11 14.52
C ARG A 118 10.17 -1.60 14.64
N ASN A 119 10.56 -1.11 15.81
CA ASN A 119 10.80 0.30 16.04
C ASN A 119 12.24 0.70 15.68
N ARG A 120 12.61 1.96 15.99
CA ARG A 120 13.95 2.50 15.70
C ARG A 120 15.08 1.77 16.44
N GLU A 121 14.79 1.14 17.56
CA GLU A 121 15.72 0.33 18.35
C GLU A 121 15.79 -1.14 17.88
N GLN A 122 15.16 -1.48 16.74
CA GLN A 122 15.00 -2.86 16.23
C GLN A 122 14.19 -3.79 17.15
N ARG A 123 13.53 -3.24 18.18
CA ARG A 123 12.60 -3.97 19.05
C ARG A 123 11.32 -4.28 18.28
N VAL A 124 10.84 -5.51 18.36
CA VAL A 124 9.54 -5.90 17.81
C VAL A 124 8.43 -5.31 18.67
N ILE A 125 7.62 -4.42 18.09
CA ILE A 125 6.52 -3.72 18.76
C ILE A 125 5.14 -4.19 18.27
N GLY A 126 5.10 -4.91 17.15
CA GLY A 126 3.86 -5.41 16.58
C GLY A 126 4.07 -6.60 15.64
N LEU A 127 2.97 -7.27 15.30
CA LEU A 127 2.90 -8.27 14.25
C LEU A 127 1.78 -7.91 13.27
N LEU A 128 2.06 -8.02 11.98
CA LEU A 128 1.05 -8.02 10.92
C LEU A 128 0.90 -9.45 10.41
N CYS A 129 -0.25 -10.06 10.68
CA CYS A 129 -0.59 -11.40 10.20
C CYS A 129 -1.48 -11.29 8.96
N ILE A 130 -1.09 -11.96 7.88
CA ILE A 130 -1.86 -12.05 6.64
C ILE A 130 -2.25 -13.51 6.46
N ASN A 131 -3.55 -13.81 6.41
CA ASN A 131 -4.11 -15.15 6.41
C ASN A 131 -5.07 -15.31 5.21
N MET A 132 -4.68 -16.12 4.24
CA MET A 132 -5.46 -16.42 3.05
C MET A 132 -6.34 -17.66 3.28
N ASN A 133 -7.66 -17.53 3.14
CA ASN A 133 -8.58 -18.66 3.18
C ASN A 133 -8.46 -19.50 1.90
N LEU A 134 -8.13 -20.80 2.05
CA LEU A 134 -7.96 -21.73 0.93
C LEU A 134 -9.11 -22.72 0.76
N ASP A 135 -10.12 -22.70 1.64
CA ASP A 135 -11.31 -23.54 1.49
C ASP A 135 -12.33 -22.93 0.52
N VAL A 136 -12.11 -21.69 0.08
CA VAL A 136 -12.91 -21.08 -1.00
C VAL A 136 -12.40 -21.56 -2.37
N PRO A 137 -13.30 -21.76 -3.36
CA PRO A 137 -12.88 -22.06 -4.72
C PRO A 137 -11.93 -20.97 -5.23
N PHE A 138 -10.81 -21.40 -5.81
CA PHE A 138 -9.80 -20.46 -6.32
C PHE A 138 -10.37 -19.50 -7.38
N SER A 139 -11.44 -19.89 -8.07
CA SER A 139 -12.17 -19.01 -9.00
C SER A 139 -12.74 -17.76 -8.32
N GLN A 140 -13.17 -17.82 -7.07
CA GLN A 140 -13.65 -16.64 -6.33
C GLN A 140 -12.49 -15.70 -5.99
N ILE A 141 -11.33 -16.25 -5.65
CA ILE A 141 -10.11 -15.46 -5.46
C ILE A 141 -9.71 -14.81 -6.79
N MET A 142 -9.78 -15.54 -7.91
CA MET A 142 -9.46 -14.96 -9.22
C MET A 142 -10.41 -13.82 -9.62
N GLN A 143 -11.69 -13.88 -9.23
CA GLN A 143 -12.66 -12.83 -9.52
C GLN A 143 -12.28 -11.48 -8.91
N THR A 144 -11.53 -11.43 -7.80
CA THR A 144 -11.08 -10.16 -7.21
C THR A 144 -10.01 -9.46 -8.06
N PHE A 145 -9.36 -10.18 -8.97
CA PHE A 145 -8.33 -9.65 -9.89
C PHE A 145 -8.82 -9.47 -11.33
N ILE A 146 -10.08 -9.81 -11.62
CA ILE A 146 -10.68 -9.62 -12.94
C ILE A 146 -11.41 -8.27 -12.95
N PRO A 147 -11.08 -7.34 -13.87
CA PRO A 147 -11.79 -6.08 -13.98
C PRO A 147 -13.27 -6.32 -14.29
N PRO A 148 -14.21 -5.60 -13.63
CA PRO A 148 -15.61 -5.62 -14.04
C PRO A 148 -15.75 -5.01 -15.44
N GLU A 149 -16.69 -5.52 -16.24
CA GLU A 149 -16.87 -5.17 -17.67
C GLU A 149 -17.08 -3.67 -17.96
N THR A 150 -17.39 -2.86 -16.95
CA THR A 150 -17.77 -1.45 -17.08
C THR A 150 -16.76 -0.45 -16.49
N GLN A 151 -15.53 -0.86 -16.18
CA GLN A 151 -14.51 0.11 -15.76
C GLN A 151 -13.71 0.61 -16.94
N ASP A 152 -13.68 1.94 -17.11
CA ASP A 152 -12.60 2.63 -17.81
C ASP A 152 -11.29 2.25 -17.11
N ILE A 153 -10.61 1.24 -17.64
CA ILE A 153 -9.26 0.89 -17.19
C ILE A 153 -8.44 2.16 -17.37
N ALA A 154 -8.03 2.75 -16.24
CA ALA A 154 -7.22 3.96 -16.25
C ALA A 154 -6.07 3.77 -17.25
N THR A 155 -5.94 4.76 -18.14
CA THR A 155 -4.91 4.87 -19.18
C THR A 155 -3.55 4.40 -18.67
N SER A 156 -2.84 3.65 -19.52
CA SER A 156 -1.51 3.07 -19.32
C SER A 156 -0.70 3.76 -18.22
N VAL A 157 -0.46 3.04 -17.11
CA VAL A 157 0.47 3.50 -16.07
C VAL A 157 1.88 3.56 -16.66
N ASN A 158 2.51 4.72 -16.52
CA ASN A 158 3.84 4.96 -17.05
C ASN A 158 4.91 4.41 -16.09
N PHE A 159 5.62 3.36 -16.50
CA PHE A 159 6.68 2.71 -15.70
C PHE A 159 8.07 3.22 -16.10
N ALA A 160 8.32 4.50 -15.84
CA ALA A 160 9.59 5.11 -16.15
C ALA A 160 10.73 4.57 -15.27
N SER A 161 11.89 4.37 -15.89
CA SER A 161 13.11 3.87 -15.23
C SER A 161 13.92 4.97 -14.53
N SER A 162 13.61 6.25 -14.81
CA SER A 162 14.22 7.42 -14.20
C SER A 162 13.29 8.64 -14.29
N VAL A 163 13.64 9.73 -13.61
CA VAL A 163 12.89 10.99 -13.65
C VAL A 163 12.88 11.59 -15.06
N ASP A 164 14.00 11.53 -15.78
CA ASP A 164 14.08 12.01 -17.16
C ASP A 164 13.24 11.14 -18.11
N ASP A 165 13.27 9.83 -17.92
CA ASP A 165 12.44 8.87 -18.66
C ASP A 165 10.95 9.11 -18.39
N LEU A 166 10.58 9.48 -17.16
CA LEU A 166 9.20 9.83 -16.80
C LEU A 166 8.71 11.06 -17.56
N VAL A 167 9.52 12.12 -17.62
CA VAL A 167 9.19 13.34 -18.35
C VAL A 167 9.06 13.02 -19.84
N ALA A 168 10.03 12.31 -20.42
CA ALA A 168 10.04 11.97 -21.84
C ALA A 168 8.85 11.10 -22.25
N GLN A 169 8.57 10.02 -21.51
CA GLN A 169 7.45 9.12 -21.79
C GLN A 169 6.10 9.79 -21.58
N THR A 170 5.93 10.58 -20.51
CA THR A 170 4.66 11.30 -20.27
C THR A 170 4.40 12.35 -21.34
N LEU A 171 5.45 13.03 -21.81
CA LEU A 171 5.40 13.94 -22.93
C LEU A 171 4.98 13.23 -24.22
N GLU A 172 5.61 12.11 -24.57
CA GLU A 172 5.27 11.36 -25.79
C GLU A 172 3.83 10.85 -25.74
N PHE A 173 3.42 10.25 -24.62
CA PHE A 173 2.04 9.79 -24.43
C PHE A 173 1.02 10.93 -24.56
N THR A 174 1.32 12.10 -23.99
CA THR A 174 0.43 13.26 -24.07
C THR A 174 0.38 13.84 -25.49
N ILE A 175 1.49 13.78 -26.24
CA ILE A 175 1.52 14.13 -27.67
C ILE A 175 0.62 13.18 -28.47
N GLU A 176 0.72 11.87 -28.23
CA GLU A 176 -0.11 10.86 -28.91
C GLU A 176 -1.60 11.05 -28.60
N GLU A 177 -1.94 11.22 -27.32
CA GLU A 177 -3.30 11.45 -26.82
C GLU A 177 -3.95 12.68 -27.49
N VAL A 178 -3.25 13.82 -27.49
CA VAL A 178 -3.75 15.06 -28.11
C VAL A 178 -3.77 14.97 -29.64
N ASN A 179 -2.88 14.20 -30.26
CA ASN A 179 -2.89 14.02 -31.70
C ASN A 179 -4.04 13.11 -32.17
N ALA A 180 -4.44 12.14 -31.36
CA ALA A 180 -5.55 11.25 -31.62
C ALA A 180 -6.91 11.94 -31.41
N ASP A 181 -6.98 12.96 -30.55
CA ASP A 181 -8.20 13.73 -30.33
C ASP A 181 -8.52 14.65 -31.53
N ARG A 182 -9.58 14.29 -32.26
CA ARG A 182 -10.06 15.04 -33.44
C ARG A 182 -10.74 16.37 -33.08
N ASN A 183 -11.09 16.58 -31.82
CA ASN A 183 -11.71 17.83 -31.35
C ASN A 183 -10.67 18.94 -31.15
N VAL A 184 -9.39 18.58 -31.01
CA VAL A 184 -8.31 19.55 -30.83
C VAL A 184 -7.80 20.01 -32.20
N SER A 185 -7.99 21.30 -32.51
CA SER A 185 -7.46 21.89 -33.74
C SER A 185 -5.93 21.81 -33.79
N ASN A 186 -5.35 21.63 -34.97
CA ASN A 186 -3.89 21.53 -35.13
C ASN A 186 -3.13 22.74 -34.53
N ASN A 187 -3.71 23.94 -34.59
CA ASN A 187 -3.12 25.14 -34.00
C ASN A 187 -3.19 25.17 -32.46
N ALA A 188 -4.11 24.40 -31.87
CA ALA A 188 -4.27 24.29 -30.42
C ALA A 188 -3.48 23.12 -29.81
N LYS A 189 -2.96 22.18 -30.60
CA LYS A 189 -2.30 20.96 -30.10
C LYS A 189 -1.14 21.24 -29.14
N ASN A 190 -0.18 22.07 -29.53
CA ASN A 190 0.95 22.41 -28.66
C ASN A 190 0.51 23.05 -27.34
N ARG A 191 -0.57 23.86 -27.39
CA ARG A 191 -1.15 24.45 -26.19
C ARG A 191 -1.78 23.37 -25.33
N GLN A 192 -2.64 22.51 -25.89
CA GLN A 192 -3.31 21.43 -25.16
C GLN A 192 -2.32 20.47 -24.51
N ILE A 193 -1.23 20.11 -25.21
CA ILE A 193 -0.18 19.24 -24.67
C ILE A 193 0.47 19.88 -23.43
N VAL A 194 0.81 21.17 -23.49
CA VAL A 194 1.39 21.88 -22.34
C VAL A 194 0.41 21.94 -21.16
N LEU A 195 -0.89 22.13 -21.41
CA LEU A 195 -1.90 22.13 -20.35
C LEU A 195 -2.06 20.75 -19.69
N ASN A 196 -2.18 19.70 -20.50
CA ASN A 196 -2.27 18.32 -19.99
C ASN A 196 -1.03 17.95 -19.15
N LEU A 197 0.17 18.37 -19.59
CA LEU A 197 1.41 18.14 -18.82
C LEU A 197 1.46 18.95 -17.52
N TYR A 198 0.87 20.15 -17.52
CA TYR A 198 0.75 20.96 -16.31
C TYR A 198 -0.20 20.33 -15.29
N GLU A 199 -1.35 19.83 -15.72
CA GLU A 199 -2.30 19.10 -14.85
C GLU A 199 -1.71 17.79 -14.33
N LYS A 200 -0.86 17.11 -15.11
CA LYS A 200 -0.10 15.92 -14.71
C LYS A 200 1.09 16.25 -13.77
N GLY A 201 1.33 17.51 -13.42
CA GLY A 201 2.40 17.94 -12.50
C GLY A 201 3.82 17.82 -13.06
N ILE A 202 3.98 17.62 -14.38
CA ILE A 202 5.29 17.36 -14.99
C ILE A 202 6.27 18.53 -14.83
N PHE A 203 5.75 19.77 -14.73
CA PHE A 203 6.60 20.96 -14.59
C PHE A 203 7.14 21.21 -13.19
N ASP A 204 6.75 20.41 -12.18
CA ASP A 204 7.41 20.41 -10.87
C ASP A 204 8.76 19.69 -10.90
N ILE A 205 9.01 18.91 -11.96
CA ILE A 205 10.27 18.22 -12.21
C ILE A 205 11.29 19.19 -12.81
N LYS A 206 12.50 19.18 -12.26
CA LYS A 206 13.61 20.01 -12.74
C LYS A 206 13.91 19.69 -14.22
N ASP A 207 14.17 20.74 -15.01
CA ASP A 207 14.50 20.67 -16.44
C ASP A 207 13.38 20.16 -17.37
N ALA A 208 12.20 19.79 -16.87
CA ALA A 208 11.08 19.33 -17.69
C ALA A 208 10.62 20.37 -18.72
N ILE A 209 10.67 21.67 -18.35
CA ILE A 209 10.34 22.77 -19.28
C ILE A 209 11.27 22.78 -20.50
N ASN A 210 12.55 22.44 -20.32
CA ASN A 210 13.51 22.38 -21.42
C ASN A 210 13.17 21.23 -22.37
N GLN A 211 12.94 20.04 -21.80
CA GLN A 211 12.59 18.84 -22.57
C GLN A 211 11.30 19.03 -23.37
N VAL A 212 10.27 19.64 -22.77
CA VAL A 212 8.99 19.94 -23.44
C VAL A 212 9.17 20.97 -24.55
N ALA A 213 9.91 22.05 -24.30
CA ALA A 213 10.18 23.09 -25.29
C ALA A 213 10.90 22.52 -26.52
N ASP A 214 11.94 21.72 -26.29
CA ASP A 214 12.75 21.10 -27.35
C ASP A 214 11.92 20.09 -28.16
N ARG A 215 11.16 19.21 -27.49
CA ARG A 215 10.36 18.17 -28.15
C ARG A 215 9.14 18.70 -28.92
N LEU A 216 8.52 19.78 -28.45
CA LEU A 216 7.40 20.45 -29.15
C LEU A 216 7.88 21.50 -30.16
N ASN A 217 9.19 21.73 -30.25
CA ASN A 217 9.81 22.75 -31.09
C ASN A 217 9.22 24.17 -30.86
N ILE A 218 9.11 24.57 -29.58
CA ILE A 218 8.63 25.88 -29.15
C ILE A 218 9.61 26.52 -28.16
N SER A 219 9.51 27.83 -27.94
CA SER A 219 10.37 28.49 -26.96
C SER A 219 9.93 28.19 -25.52
N LYS A 220 10.88 28.19 -24.56
CA LYS A 220 10.57 28.12 -23.12
C LYS A 220 9.58 29.22 -22.71
N HIS A 221 9.71 30.41 -23.31
CA HIS A 221 8.79 31.52 -23.07
C HIS A 221 7.36 31.17 -23.50
N THR A 222 7.17 30.43 -24.60
CA THR A 222 5.87 29.95 -25.06
C THR A 222 5.26 28.94 -24.07
N VAL A 223 6.07 28.04 -23.50
CA VAL A 223 5.60 27.10 -22.45
C VAL A 223 5.10 27.88 -21.23
N TYR A 224 5.90 28.84 -20.73
CA TYR A 224 5.49 29.70 -19.61
C TYR A 224 4.25 30.54 -19.93
N LEU A 225 4.12 31.03 -21.17
CA LEU A 225 2.95 31.79 -21.62
C LEU A 225 1.68 30.95 -21.50
N TYR A 226 1.68 29.71 -21.99
CA TYR A 226 0.52 28.82 -21.91
C TYR A 226 0.15 28.47 -20.46
N ILE A 227 1.13 28.15 -19.63
CA ILE A 227 0.90 27.88 -18.19
C ILE A 227 0.31 29.12 -17.50
N ARG A 228 0.82 30.31 -17.81
CA ARG A 228 0.32 31.56 -17.23
C ARG A 228 -1.11 31.86 -17.66
N GLN A 229 -1.41 31.75 -18.95
CA GLN A 229 -2.76 31.98 -19.47
C GLN A 229 -3.78 31.02 -18.83
N PHE A 230 -3.36 29.78 -18.52
CA PHE A 230 -4.19 28.81 -17.82
C PHE A 230 -4.50 29.24 -16.39
N LYS A 231 -3.46 29.66 -15.64
CA LYS A 231 -3.59 30.16 -14.27
C LYS A 231 -4.45 31.44 -14.17
N SER A 232 -4.38 32.30 -15.18
CA SER A 232 -5.14 33.57 -15.21
C SER A 232 -6.62 33.41 -15.54
N GLY A 233 -7.07 32.23 -15.99
CA GLY A 233 -8.47 32.01 -16.39
C GLY A 233 -8.88 32.72 -17.69
N ASP A 234 -7.92 33.24 -18.47
CA ASP A 234 -8.15 34.00 -19.72
C ASP A 234 -8.74 33.15 -20.86
N PHE A 235 -9.02 31.86 -20.62
CA PHE A 235 -9.39 30.90 -21.65
C PHE A 235 -10.89 30.67 -21.85
N VAL A 236 -11.77 31.31 -21.07
CA VAL A 236 -13.22 31.24 -21.31
C VAL A 236 -13.67 32.21 -22.42
N GLY A 237 -12.77 33.04 -22.97
CA GLY A 237 -13.12 34.20 -23.81
C GLY A 237 -12.83 34.12 -25.31
N GLN A 238 -12.24 33.05 -25.86
CA GLN A 238 -11.84 33.01 -27.28
C GLN A 238 -12.17 31.67 -27.96
N GLU A 239 -13.44 31.27 -27.91
CA GLU A 239 -14.06 30.45 -28.96
C GLU A 239 -15.44 31.05 -29.28
N ARG A 240 -15.45 32.00 -30.22
CA ARG A 240 -16.61 32.40 -31.01
C ARG A 240 -16.18 32.60 -32.44
#